data_AF-A0A0R3Q0G6-F1
#
_entry.id   AF-A0A0R3Q0G6-F1
#
_cell.length_a   1.000
_cell.length_b   1.000
_cell.length_c   1.000
_cell.angle_alpha   90.00
_cell.angle_beta   90.00
_cell.angle_gamma   90.00
#
_symmetry.space_group_name_H-M   'P 1'
#
loop_
_entity.id
_entity.type
_entity.pdbx_description
1 polymer ?
#
loop_
_entity_poly.entity_id
_entity_poly.type
_entity_poly.pdbx_seq_one_letter_code
_entity_poly.pdbx_strand_id
1 'polypeptide(L)'
;MVKLFVGNLADTVDSTKLKQVFQQFTKVTECDVVKNYAFVHIEDDDVQSIISRLNGYTLEGKNIHIQLSTSKLRSQPGMSNQCFRCASTDHKTPNCPKDPNNQITQTIKIDLTGAVKRPAGKSIEGVIHIIFSELQQLYEEYNLSRQRYSYYRERLQKEIHAKRNGSVSGGSVYVTPLAPTISATSTQYCFLQLCYNFR
;
A
#
# COMPACT_ATOMS: atom_id res chain seq x y z
N MET A 1 7.44 0.04 -29.93
CA MET A 1 8.30 0.97 -29.16
C MET A 1 8.57 0.37 -27.79
N VAL A 2 9.85 0.20 -27.44
CA VAL A 2 10.28 -0.52 -26.24
C VAL A 2 11.13 0.38 -25.35
N LYS A 3 10.97 0.23 -24.03
CA LYS A 3 11.71 0.97 -23.03
C LYS A 3 12.80 0.09 -22.42
N LEU A 4 14.02 0.58 -22.43
CA LEU A 4 15.18 -0.04 -21.82
C LEU A 4 15.57 0.70 -20.55
N PHE A 5 16.01 -0.06 -19.54
CA PHE A 5 16.66 0.46 -18.34
C PHE A 5 18.18 0.28 -18.50
N VAL A 6 18.92 1.35 -18.25
CA VAL A 6 20.38 1.37 -18.27
C VAL A 6 20.87 1.74 -16.87
N GLY A 7 21.52 0.81 -16.18
CA GLY A 7 22.08 1.01 -14.85
C GLY A 7 23.60 1.14 -14.85
N ASN A 8 24.13 1.48 -13.68
CA ASN A 8 25.57 1.64 -13.43
C ASN A 8 26.25 2.69 -14.31
N LEU A 9 25.54 3.79 -14.59
CA LEU A 9 26.13 4.93 -15.28
C LEU A 9 27.08 5.69 -14.34
N ALA A 10 28.10 6.33 -14.91
CA ALA A 10 28.88 7.33 -14.19
C ALA A 10 28.08 8.63 -14.12
N ASP A 11 28.27 9.41 -13.05
CA ASP A 11 27.53 10.65 -12.84
C ASP A 11 27.89 11.75 -13.86
N THR A 12 28.97 11.53 -14.61
CA THR A 12 29.47 12.36 -15.71
C THR A 12 28.82 12.03 -17.07
N VAL A 13 28.03 10.96 -17.16
CA VAL A 13 27.41 10.54 -18.43
C VAL A 13 26.12 11.32 -18.68
N ASP A 14 26.15 12.16 -19.70
CA ASP A 14 24.97 12.89 -20.18
C ASP A 14 24.08 12.07 -21.12
N SER A 15 22.80 12.47 -21.22
CA SER A 15 21.81 11.88 -22.11
C SER A 15 22.25 11.91 -23.58
N THR A 16 22.94 12.96 -24.01
CA THR A 16 23.48 13.10 -25.37
C THR A 16 24.50 12.02 -25.68
N LYS A 17 25.42 11.74 -24.74
CA LYS A 17 26.50 10.77 -24.93
C LYS A 17 25.96 9.34 -24.91
N LEU A 18 25.04 9.06 -23.99
CA LEU A 18 24.33 7.78 -23.98
C LEU A 18 23.55 7.57 -25.28
N LYS A 19 22.85 8.60 -25.76
CA LYS A 19 22.12 8.54 -27.04
C LYS A 19 23.04 8.26 -28.22
N GLN A 20 24.22 8.87 -28.29
CA GLN A 20 25.19 8.62 -29.37
C GLN A 20 25.66 7.16 -29.41
N VAL A 21 25.91 6.54 -28.26
CA VAL A 21 26.30 5.12 -28.19
C VAL A 21 25.15 4.24 -28.66
N PHE A 22 23.94 4.47 -28.15
CA PHE A 22 22.78 3.65 -28.53
C PHE A 22 22.39 3.84 -30.00
N GLN A 23 22.55 5.04 -30.56
CA GLN A 23 22.24 5.34 -31.97
C GLN A 23 23.05 4.52 -32.99
N GLN A 24 24.21 3.97 -32.60
CA GLN A 24 25.00 3.09 -33.46
C GLN A 24 24.39 1.70 -33.64
N PHE A 25 23.54 1.27 -32.70
CA PHE A 25 22.96 -0.07 -32.67
C PHE A 25 21.45 -0.08 -32.88
N THR A 26 20.76 0.98 -32.47
CA THR A 26 19.29 1.04 -32.43
C THR A 26 18.80 2.47 -32.66
N LYS A 27 17.59 2.61 -33.21
CA LYS A 27 16.95 3.92 -33.39
C LYS A 27 16.37 4.41 -32.05
N VAL A 28 17.09 5.33 -31.40
CA VAL A 28 16.67 5.96 -30.15
C VAL A 28 15.71 7.13 -30.41
N THR A 29 14.51 7.04 -29.83
CA THR A 29 13.49 8.11 -29.86
C THR A 29 13.72 9.11 -28.73
N GLU A 30 13.83 8.63 -27.48
CA GLU A 30 13.99 9.47 -26.29
C GLU A 30 14.96 8.83 -25.29
N CYS A 31 15.70 9.66 -24.55
CA CYS A 31 16.65 9.24 -23.53
C CYS A 31 16.53 10.14 -22.30
N ASP A 32 16.22 9.57 -21.15
CA ASP A 32 16.07 10.27 -19.87
C ASP A 32 17.11 9.73 -18.89
N VAL A 33 18.03 10.57 -18.44
CA VAL A 33 19.10 10.21 -17.49
C VAL A 33 18.72 10.73 -16.11
N VAL A 34 18.73 9.84 -15.12
CA VAL A 34 18.41 10.14 -13.73
C VAL A 34 19.55 9.63 -12.85
N LYS A 35 20.42 10.55 -12.43
CA LYS A 35 21.59 10.24 -11.59
C LYS A 35 22.47 9.16 -12.23
N ASN A 36 22.48 7.97 -11.64
CA ASN A 36 23.33 6.84 -11.99
C ASN A 36 22.64 5.79 -12.89
N TYR A 37 21.46 6.11 -13.44
CA TYR A 37 20.73 5.25 -14.36
C TYR A 37 19.98 6.07 -15.42
N ALA A 38 19.54 5.41 -16.49
CA ALA A 38 18.79 6.05 -17.56
C ALA A 38 17.69 5.15 -18.12
N PHE A 39 16.71 5.77 -18.76
CA PHE A 39 15.68 5.12 -19.54
C PHE A 39 15.82 5.52 -21.01
N VAL A 40 15.94 4.52 -21.87
CA VAL A 40 16.09 4.71 -23.31
C VAL A 40 14.89 4.11 -24.01
N HIS A 41 14.29 4.90 -24.89
CA HIS A 41 13.14 4.53 -25.68
C HIS A 41 13.58 4.23 -27.11
N ILE A 42 13.31 3.02 -27.58
CA ILE A 42 13.76 2.53 -28.89
C ILE A 42 12.59 2.14 -29.80
N GLU A 43 12.81 2.30 -31.10
CA GLU A 43 11.90 1.94 -32.17
C GLU A 43 12.48 0.73 -32.94
N ASP A 44 12.75 -0.36 -32.22
CA ASP A 44 13.26 -1.62 -32.78
C ASP A 44 12.52 -2.82 -32.17
N ASP A 45 12.37 -3.88 -32.97
CA ASP A 45 11.71 -5.13 -32.57
C ASP A 45 12.68 -6.13 -31.92
N ASP A 46 13.97 -6.08 -32.28
CA ASP A 46 15.01 -7.04 -31.84
C ASP A 46 15.72 -6.65 -30.52
N VAL A 47 14.92 -6.35 -29.50
CA VAL A 47 15.40 -5.81 -28.22
C VAL A 47 16.40 -6.72 -27.50
N GLN A 48 16.17 -8.03 -27.54
CA GLN A 48 17.03 -9.01 -26.84
C GLN A 48 18.45 -9.03 -27.39
N SER A 49 18.60 -8.84 -28.71
CA SER A 49 19.91 -8.77 -29.37
C SER A 49 20.68 -7.51 -28.95
N ILE A 50 19.96 -6.38 -28.86
CA ILE A 50 20.50 -5.08 -28.43
C ILE A 50 20.98 -5.16 -26.99
N ILE A 51 20.15 -5.72 -26.09
CA ILE A 51 20.51 -5.92 -24.67
C ILE A 51 21.77 -6.77 -24.59
N SER A 52 21.82 -7.91 -25.26
CA SER A 52 22.97 -8.84 -25.19
C SER A 52 24.27 -8.20 -25.69
N ARG A 53 24.19 -7.33 -26.70
CA ARG A 53 25.35 -6.66 -27.29
C ARG A 53 25.85 -5.47 -26.46
N LEU A 54 24.95 -4.69 -25.88
CA LEU A 54 25.30 -3.48 -25.13
C LEU A 54 25.52 -3.73 -23.64
N ASN A 55 25.04 -4.86 -23.11
CA ASN A 55 25.24 -5.21 -21.71
C ASN A 55 26.73 -5.44 -21.41
N GLY A 56 27.27 -4.71 -20.43
CA GLY A 56 28.68 -4.74 -20.07
C GLY A 56 29.55 -3.73 -20.85
N TYR A 57 28.98 -2.91 -21.73
CA TYR A 57 29.73 -1.90 -22.47
C TYR A 57 30.39 -0.88 -21.52
N THR A 58 31.66 -0.56 -21.77
CA THR A 58 32.43 0.32 -20.88
C THR A 58 32.23 1.78 -21.28
N LEU A 59 31.54 2.55 -20.41
CA LEU A 59 31.36 3.98 -20.52
C LEU A 59 32.04 4.69 -19.34
N GLU A 60 33.00 5.55 -19.65
CA GLU A 60 33.70 6.40 -18.66
C GLU A 60 34.27 5.60 -17.46
N GLY A 61 34.80 4.41 -17.75
CA GLY A 61 35.40 3.53 -16.75
C GLY A 61 34.40 2.69 -15.95
N LYS A 62 33.09 2.74 -16.26
CA LYS A 62 32.07 1.85 -15.69
C LYS A 62 31.43 0.97 -16.76
N ASN A 63 31.12 -0.27 -16.41
CA ASN A 63 30.38 -1.19 -17.26
C ASN A 63 28.87 -0.95 -17.08
N ILE A 64 28.20 -0.57 -18.16
CA ILE A 64 26.75 -0.33 -18.11
C ILE A 64 25.99 -1.64 -18.09
N HIS A 65 24.87 -1.66 -17.37
CA HIS A 65 23.98 -2.82 -17.31
C HIS A 65 22.66 -2.50 -17.98
N ILE A 66 22.19 -3.33 -18.90
CA ILE A 66 20.98 -3.04 -19.67
C ILE A 66 19.94 -4.14 -19.46
N GLN A 67 18.70 -3.71 -19.21
CA GLN A 67 17.56 -4.60 -19.02
C GLN A 67 16.30 -4.03 -19.67
N LEU A 68 15.32 -4.90 -19.88
CA LEU A 68 13.98 -4.45 -20.25
C LEU A 68 13.39 -3.63 -19.09
N SER A 69 12.88 -2.43 -19.39
CA SER A 69 12.30 -1.59 -18.35
C SER A 69 10.99 -2.21 -17.83
N THR A 70 10.89 -2.36 -16.51
CA THR A 70 9.66 -2.77 -15.81
C THR A 70 8.71 -1.60 -15.52
N SER A 71 9.13 -0.36 -15.79
CA SER A 71 8.39 0.85 -15.48
C SER A 71 7.12 1.01 -16.34
N LYS A 72 5.95 0.92 -15.70
CA LYS A 72 4.61 1.08 -16.34
C LYS A 72 4.11 2.52 -16.39
N LEU A 73 4.77 3.45 -15.69
CA LEU A 73 4.26 4.82 -15.50
C LEU A 73 4.50 5.73 -16.70
N ARG A 74 5.47 5.42 -17.57
CA ARG A 74 5.69 6.09 -18.86
C ARG A 74 6.13 5.06 -19.88
N SER A 75 5.23 4.72 -20.79
CA SER A 75 5.46 3.75 -21.86
C SER A 75 5.56 4.39 -23.25
N GLN A 76 5.21 5.67 -23.39
CA GLN A 76 5.26 6.41 -24.65
C GLN A 76 6.31 7.53 -24.59
N PRO A 77 6.98 7.84 -25.71
CA PRO A 77 7.98 8.88 -25.81
C PRO A 77 7.27 10.25 -25.92
N GLY A 78 7.83 11.30 -25.35
CA GLY A 78 7.24 12.63 -25.36
C GLY A 78 6.23 12.89 -24.23
N MET A 79 6.22 12.08 -23.18
CA MET A 79 5.52 12.43 -21.94
C MET A 79 6.28 13.54 -21.23
N SER A 80 5.69 14.74 -21.22
CA SER A 80 6.25 15.92 -20.58
C SER A 80 6.48 15.70 -19.07
N ASN A 81 7.36 16.51 -18.48
CA ASN A 81 7.68 16.50 -17.04
C ASN A 81 6.49 16.88 -16.13
N GLN A 82 5.28 16.88 -16.68
CA GLN A 82 4.05 17.19 -15.99
C GLN A 82 3.55 16.00 -15.16
N CYS A 83 2.88 16.33 -14.06
CA CYS A 83 2.20 15.40 -13.20
C CYS A 83 1.13 14.62 -13.96
N PHE A 84 1.14 13.29 -13.86
CA PHE A 84 0.17 12.42 -14.54
C PHE A 84 -1.26 12.56 -14.03
N ARG A 85 -1.45 13.14 -12.84
CA ARG A 85 -2.78 13.30 -12.23
C ARG A 85 -3.41 14.67 -12.49
N CYS A 86 -2.60 15.72 -12.62
CA CYS A 86 -3.11 17.09 -12.73
C CYS A 86 -2.54 17.91 -13.89
N ALA A 87 -1.61 17.33 -14.67
CA ALA A 87 -0.90 17.96 -15.78
C ALA A 87 -0.10 19.23 -15.44
N SER A 88 0.14 19.55 -14.16
CA SER A 88 1.05 20.64 -13.75
C SER A 88 2.51 20.22 -13.94
N THR A 89 3.36 21.14 -14.37
CA THR A 89 4.81 20.97 -14.53
C THR A 89 5.60 21.16 -13.24
N ASP A 90 4.95 21.65 -12.18
CA ASP A 90 5.63 22.08 -10.95
C ASP A 90 6.03 20.91 -10.03
N HIS A 91 5.42 19.75 -10.23
CA HIS A 91 5.66 18.58 -9.41
C HIS A 91 5.44 17.28 -10.20
N LYS A 92 6.09 16.20 -9.75
CA LYS A 92 5.82 14.85 -10.25
C LYS A 92 4.62 14.25 -9.53
N THR A 93 3.95 13.28 -10.16
CA THR A 93 2.76 12.57 -9.62
C THR A 93 2.85 12.14 -8.15
N PRO A 94 3.99 11.64 -7.63
CA PRO A 94 4.10 11.27 -6.21
C PRO A 94 3.86 12.44 -5.25
N ASN A 95 4.19 13.66 -5.69
CA ASN A 95 4.08 14.88 -4.89
C ASN A 95 2.87 15.72 -5.32
N CYS A 96 1.89 15.13 -6.00
CA CYS A 96 0.75 15.86 -6.51
C CYS A 96 -0.19 16.28 -5.36
N PRO A 97 -0.55 17.58 -5.25
CA PRO A 97 -1.50 18.04 -4.24
C PRO A 97 -2.93 17.54 -4.54
N LYS A 98 -3.19 17.10 -5.78
CA LYS A 98 -4.45 16.45 -6.17
C LYS A 98 -4.42 14.92 -5.96
N ASP A 99 -3.36 14.37 -5.36
CA ASP A 99 -3.29 12.94 -5.05
C ASP A 99 -4.06 12.63 -3.74
N PRO A 100 -5.15 11.84 -3.75
CA PRO A 100 -5.83 11.40 -2.53
C PRO A 100 -4.91 10.77 -1.48
N ASN A 101 -3.80 10.13 -1.88
CA ASN A 101 -2.84 9.55 -0.93
C ASN A 101 -1.90 10.60 -0.29
N ASN A 102 -1.70 11.77 -0.93
CA ASN A 102 -0.83 12.83 -0.45
C ASN A 102 -1.60 13.93 0.32
N GLN A 103 -2.94 13.94 0.23
CA GLN A 103 -3.79 14.84 1.02
C GLN A 103 -3.81 14.51 2.51
N ILE A 104 -3.47 13.26 2.89
CA ILE A 104 -3.38 12.83 4.29
C ILE A 104 -2.22 13.53 5.02
N THR A 105 -1.13 13.86 4.30
CA THR A 105 0.07 14.48 4.89
C THR A 105 0.03 16.01 4.92
N GLN A 106 -0.93 16.64 4.23
CA GLN A 106 -1.04 18.11 4.18
C GLN A 106 -1.94 18.72 5.28
N THR A 107 -2.62 17.90 6.10
CA THR A 107 -3.64 18.42 7.03
C THR A 107 -3.20 18.54 8.49
N ILE A 108 -1.96 18.25 8.86
CA ILE A 108 -1.47 18.62 10.20
C ILE A 108 -0.10 19.28 10.14
N LYS A 109 -0.06 20.45 9.50
CA LYS A 109 0.80 21.54 9.95
C LYS A 109 -0.11 22.59 10.58
N ILE A 110 -0.22 22.57 11.90
CA ILE A 110 -0.91 23.64 12.64
C ILE A 110 0.08 24.80 12.72
N ASP A 111 0.02 25.69 11.73
CA ASP A 111 0.69 26.99 11.84
C ASP A 111 -0.14 27.84 12.82
N LEU A 112 0.43 28.14 13.98
CA LEU A 112 -0.17 28.94 15.06
C LEU A 112 -0.32 30.44 14.72
N THR A 113 -0.04 30.84 13.48
CA THR A 113 -0.19 32.22 13.01
C THR A 113 -1.43 32.33 12.15
N GLY A 114 -2.52 32.77 12.78
CA GLY A 114 -3.87 32.75 12.23
C GLY A 114 -4.04 33.48 10.90
N ALA A 115 -4.69 32.80 9.95
CA ALA A 115 -5.73 33.32 9.06
C ALA A 115 -6.24 32.19 8.14
N VAL A 116 -7.37 31.57 8.46
CA VAL A 116 -8.03 30.58 7.57
C VAL A 116 -9.05 31.30 6.70
N LYS A 117 -8.82 31.36 5.37
CA LYS A 117 -9.86 31.65 4.38
C LYS A 117 -10.50 30.34 3.92
N ARG A 118 -11.82 30.20 4.10
CA ARG A 118 -12.61 29.04 3.68
C ARG A 118 -13.28 29.31 2.33
N PRO A 119 -13.20 28.41 1.32
CA PRO A 119 -14.15 28.41 0.21
C PRO A 119 -15.41 27.60 0.57
N ALA A 120 -16.54 28.03 0.01
CA ALA A 120 -17.87 27.49 0.30
C ALA A 120 -18.16 26.14 -0.38
N GLY A 121 -18.87 25.25 0.33
CA GLY A 121 -19.73 24.24 -0.31
C GLY A 121 -19.40 22.76 -0.07
N LYS A 122 -19.75 22.24 1.12
CA LYS A 122 -20.47 20.95 1.41
C LYS A 122 -20.39 20.72 2.94
N SER A 123 -21.51 20.42 3.58
CA SER A 123 -21.57 20.30 5.06
C SER A 123 -20.68 19.17 5.55
N ILE A 124 -19.79 19.52 6.46
CA ILE A 124 -18.73 18.71 7.05
C ILE A 124 -19.34 17.67 8.03
N GLU A 125 -20.55 17.91 8.54
CA GLU A 125 -21.23 17.06 9.53
C GLU A 125 -21.58 15.66 9.03
N GLY A 126 -22.00 15.53 7.76
CA GLY A 126 -22.45 14.23 7.22
C GLY A 126 -21.30 13.23 7.00
N VAL A 127 -20.12 13.72 6.60
CA VAL A 127 -18.93 12.87 6.38
C VAL A 127 -18.29 12.46 7.70
N ILE A 128 -18.30 13.35 8.71
CA ILE A 128 -17.83 13.04 10.06
C ILE A 128 -18.70 11.94 10.69
N HIS A 129 -20.03 12.01 10.55
CA HIS A 129 -20.93 11.02 11.13
C HIS A 129 -20.74 9.60 10.57
N ILE A 130 -20.50 9.47 9.26
CA ILE A 130 -20.30 8.17 8.60
C ILE A 130 -18.99 7.54 9.07
N ILE A 131 -17.89 8.31 9.07
CA ILE A 131 -16.57 7.83 9.47
C ILE A 131 -16.53 7.49 10.97
N PHE A 132 -17.19 8.26 11.82
CA PHE A 132 -17.23 7.98 13.27
C PHE A 132 -18.06 6.74 13.61
N SER A 133 -19.13 6.47 12.86
CA SER A 133 -20.01 5.32 13.11
C SER A 133 -19.36 3.99 12.72
N GLU A 134 -18.66 3.93 11.58
CA GLU A 134 -17.98 2.72 11.11
C GLU A 134 -16.74 2.38 11.97
N LEU A 135 -16.02 3.40 12.43
CA LEU A 135 -14.92 3.23 13.40
C LEU A 135 -15.40 2.76 14.77
N GLN A 136 -16.54 3.26 15.23
CA GLN A 136 -17.14 2.84 16.51
C GLN A 136 -17.53 1.35 16.48
N GLN A 137 -18.12 0.87 15.38
CA GLN A 137 -18.47 -0.54 15.19
C GLN A 137 -17.24 -1.45 15.22
N LEU A 138 -16.17 -1.06 14.52
CA LEU A 138 -14.91 -1.81 14.51
C LEU A 138 -14.24 -1.83 15.90
N TYR A 139 -14.33 -0.73 16.65
CA TYR A 139 -13.80 -0.65 18.01
C TYR A 139 -14.56 -1.57 18.98
N GLU A 140 -15.89 -1.61 18.88
CA GLU A 140 -16.74 -2.49 19.68
C GLU A 140 -16.48 -3.97 19.36
N GLU A 141 -16.33 -4.32 18.08
CA GLU A 141 -15.97 -5.67 17.64
C GLU A 141 -14.60 -6.10 18.17
N TYR A 142 -13.60 -5.20 18.11
CA TYR A 142 -12.28 -5.43 18.70
C TYR A 142 -12.34 -5.69 20.22
N ASN A 143 -13.13 -4.91 20.95
CA ASN A 143 -13.30 -5.09 22.40
C ASN A 143 -13.97 -6.43 22.74
N LEU A 144 -15.01 -6.82 21.99
CA LEU A 144 -15.67 -8.11 22.15
C LEU A 144 -14.72 -9.28 21.84
N SER A 145 -13.91 -9.15 20.78
CA SER A 145 -12.90 -10.13 20.42
C SER A 145 -11.85 -10.30 21.53
N ARG A 146 -11.41 -9.20 22.14
CA ARG A 146 -10.53 -9.24 23.32
C ARG A 146 -11.14 -10.00 24.50
N GLN A 147 -12.41 -9.75 24.83
CA GLN A 147 -13.11 -10.45 25.91
C GLN A 147 -13.26 -11.96 25.62
N ARG A 148 -13.54 -12.33 24.37
CA ARG A 148 -13.58 -13.74 23.94
C ARG A 148 -12.21 -14.40 24.07
N TYR A 149 -11.14 -13.70 23.68
CA TYR A 149 -9.78 -14.21 23.83
C TYR A 149 -9.40 -14.44 25.29
N SER A 150 -9.72 -13.50 26.20
CA SER A 150 -9.44 -13.69 27.64
C SER A 150 -10.20 -14.90 28.20
N TYR A 151 -11.47 -15.06 27.84
CA TYR A 151 -12.26 -16.22 28.24
C TYR A 151 -11.66 -17.55 27.73
N TYR A 152 -11.34 -17.62 26.44
CA TYR A 152 -10.78 -18.83 25.84
C TYR A 152 -9.43 -19.18 26.45
N ARG A 153 -8.55 -18.19 26.65
CA ARG A 153 -7.25 -18.35 27.30
C ARG A 153 -7.39 -18.96 28.69
N GLU A 154 -8.26 -18.40 29.54
CA GLU A 154 -8.46 -18.89 30.90
C GLU A 154 -9.03 -20.31 30.92
N ARG A 155 -9.99 -20.61 30.04
CA ARG A 155 -10.54 -21.96 29.91
C ARG A 155 -9.47 -22.97 29.51
N LEU A 156 -8.67 -22.65 28.50
CA LEU A 156 -7.57 -23.52 28.06
C LEU A 156 -6.52 -23.72 29.15
N GLN A 157 -6.20 -22.67 29.90
CA GLN A 157 -5.30 -22.77 31.05
C GLN A 157 -5.85 -23.69 32.14
N LYS A 158 -7.15 -23.62 32.42
CA LYS A 158 -7.82 -24.53 33.37
C LYS A 158 -7.81 -25.97 32.87
N GLU A 159 -8.06 -26.22 31.59
CA GLU A 159 -7.99 -27.56 31.01
C GLU A 159 -6.56 -28.13 31.05
N ILE A 160 -5.54 -27.32 30.74
CA ILE A 160 -4.12 -27.70 30.86
C ILE A 160 -3.76 -28.03 32.31
N HIS A 161 -4.19 -27.19 33.27
CA HIS A 161 -3.93 -27.41 34.70
C HIS A 161 -4.65 -28.66 35.23
N ALA A 162 -5.90 -28.89 34.82
CA ALA A 162 -6.67 -30.08 35.16
C ALA A 162 -6.05 -31.36 34.58
N LYS A 163 -5.53 -31.31 33.35
CA LYS A 163 -4.79 -32.45 32.75
C LYS A 163 -3.43 -32.70 33.40
N ARG A 164 -2.76 -31.64 33.86
CA ARG A 164 -1.47 -31.74 34.57
C ARG A 164 -1.62 -32.28 35.99
N ASN A 165 -2.74 -31.96 36.66
CA ASN A 165 -3.01 -32.36 38.04
C ASN A 165 -3.96 -33.57 38.16
N GLY A 166 -4.58 -34.00 37.06
CA GLY A 166 -5.53 -35.11 36.99
C GLY A 166 -4.88 -36.39 36.47
N SER A 167 -4.19 -37.10 37.34
CA SER A 167 -3.87 -38.52 37.18
C SER A 167 -4.15 -39.27 38.47
N VAL A 168 -5.40 -39.21 38.96
CA VAL A 168 -5.95 -40.20 39.91
C VAL A 168 -7.46 -40.38 39.64
N SER A 169 -7.80 -41.58 39.16
CA SER A 169 -9.08 -42.32 39.22
C SER A 169 -10.43 -41.64 38.91
N GLY A 170 -11.09 -42.15 37.85
CA GLY A 170 -12.47 -42.66 37.89
C GLY A 170 -13.62 -41.68 38.15
N GLY A 171 -14.44 -41.42 37.13
CA GLY A 171 -15.80 -40.90 37.30
C GLY A 171 -16.20 -39.88 36.23
N SER A 172 -17.03 -40.30 35.28
CA SER A 172 -17.77 -39.37 34.41
C SER A 172 -18.73 -38.55 35.26
N VAL A 173 -18.46 -37.26 35.43
CA VAL A 173 -19.43 -36.30 35.98
C VAL A 173 -19.69 -35.27 34.88
N TYR A 174 -20.83 -35.42 34.22
CA TYR A 174 -21.40 -34.33 33.43
C TYR A 174 -21.72 -33.19 34.40
N VAL A 175 -20.89 -32.16 34.41
CA VAL A 175 -21.19 -30.93 35.15
C VAL A 175 -22.11 -30.10 34.28
N THR A 176 -23.38 -30.09 34.66
CA THR A 176 -24.44 -29.24 34.09
C THR A 176 -24.01 -27.78 34.15
N PRO A 177 -24.19 -26.99 33.07
CA PRO A 177 -23.91 -25.56 33.13
C PRO A 177 -24.90 -24.88 34.08
N LEU A 178 -24.39 -24.33 35.18
CA LEU A 178 -25.11 -23.32 35.96
C LEU A 178 -25.23 -22.08 35.08
N ALA A 179 -26.42 -21.86 34.53
CA ALA A 179 -26.78 -20.63 33.87
C ALA A 179 -26.59 -19.46 34.84
N PRO A 180 -25.98 -18.33 34.42
CA PRO A 180 -25.97 -17.13 35.24
C PRO A 180 -27.41 -16.67 35.44
N THR A 181 -27.83 -16.53 36.70
CA THR A 181 -29.05 -15.82 37.07
C THR A 181 -28.84 -14.34 36.72
N ILE A 182 -29.14 -13.98 35.48
CA ILE A 182 -29.23 -12.59 35.05
C ILE A 182 -30.63 -12.14 35.47
N SER A 183 -30.66 -11.30 36.51
CA SER A 183 -31.86 -10.62 37.01
C SER A 183 -32.64 -10.00 35.85
N ALA A 184 -33.89 -10.41 35.75
CA ALA A 184 -34.85 -9.98 34.75
C ALA A 184 -35.03 -8.46 34.79
N THR A 185 -34.59 -7.77 33.74
CA THR A 185 -35.35 -6.71 33.08
C THR A 185 -34.71 -6.45 31.71
N SER A 186 -35.54 -6.49 30.66
CA SER A 186 -35.19 -6.16 29.28
C SER A 186 -34.55 -7.27 28.41
N THR A 187 -35.08 -8.49 28.49
CA THR A 187 -34.91 -9.50 27.43
C THR A 187 -36.20 -9.65 26.63
N GLN A 188 -36.27 -8.97 25.49
CA GLN A 188 -37.12 -9.44 24.39
C GLN A 188 -36.48 -9.33 23.00
N TYR A 189 -35.30 -8.71 22.86
CA TYR A 189 -34.68 -8.51 21.54
C TYR A 189 -33.45 -9.39 21.24
N CYS A 190 -32.74 -9.94 22.24
CA CYS A 190 -31.50 -10.69 21.95
C CYS A 190 -31.67 -12.19 21.63
N PHE A 191 -32.81 -12.82 21.95
CA PHE A 191 -32.99 -14.25 21.70
C PHE A 191 -33.54 -14.59 20.30
N LEU A 192 -34.15 -13.63 19.60
CA LEU A 192 -34.74 -13.88 18.27
C LEU A 192 -33.75 -13.76 17.10
N GLN A 193 -32.57 -13.15 17.29
CA GLN A 193 -31.63 -12.93 16.19
C GLN A 193 -30.65 -14.10 15.95
N LEU A 194 -30.46 -14.99 16.92
CA LEU A 194 -29.53 -16.12 16.78
C LEU A 194 -30.12 -17.33 16.04
N CYS A 195 -31.44 -17.43 15.90
CA CYS A 195 -32.08 -18.51 15.11
C CYS A 195 -32.28 -18.17 13.63
N TYR A 196 -32.11 -16.90 13.20
CA TYR A 196 -32.37 -16.48 11.82
C TYR A 196 -31.16 -16.60 10.86
N ASN A 197 -29.95 -16.91 11.37
CA ASN A 197 -28.73 -17.01 10.56
C ASN A 197 -28.20 -18.44 10.35
N PHE A 198 -28.99 -19.46 10.72
CA PHE A 198 -28.70 -20.86 10.41
C PHE A 198 -29.93 -21.55 9.80
N ARG A 199 -30.36 -21.10 8.61
CA ARG A 199 -31.12 -21.89 7.63
C ARG A 199 -30.80 -21.39 6.23
#